data_AF-A0A7X0L742-F1
#
_entry.id   AF-A0A7X0L742-F1
#
_cell.length_a   1.000
_cell.length_b   1.000
_cell.length_c   1.000
_cell.angle_alpha   90.00
_cell.angle_beta   90.00
_cell.angle_gamma   90.00
#
_symmetry.space_group_name_H-M   'P 1'
#
loop_
_entity.id
_entity.type
_entity.pdbx_description
1 polymer ?
#
loop_
_entity_poly.entity_id
_entity_poly.type
_entity_poly.pdbx_seq_one_letter_code
_entity_poly.pdbx_strand_id
1 'polypeptide(L)'
;MVLIGKSVGEVGETTIYCSKAATHLVEVEQVLKGEPGEGNLRISSMPQTCSGSESYLDGDPLDTSQRVIIIATKQGGEWFTMTPAQGVLPFPQGSGLPFH
;
A
#
# COMPACT_ATOMS: atom_id res chain seq x y z
N MET A 1 -3.68 9.11 -3.70
CA MET A 1 -4.76 8.16 -4.02
C MET A 1 -5.23 7.50 -2.75
N VAL A 2 -6.53 7.23 -2.65
CA VAL A 2 -7.13 6.45 -1.55
C VAL A 2 -8.05 5.42 -2.19
N LEU A 3 -7.87 4.15 -1.85
CA LEU A 3 -8.67 3.05 -2.38
C LEU A 3 -8.93 1.99 -1.31
N ILE A 4 -9.96 1.18 -1.52
CA ILE A 4 -10.23 -0.05 -0.79
C ILE A 4 -9.81 -1.20 -1.70
N GLY A 5 -9.09 -2.17 -1.15
CA GLY A 5 -8.65 -3.33 -1.91
C GLY A 5 -8.02 -4.38 -1.02
N LYS A 6 -7.36 -5.33 -1.67
CA LYS A 6 -6.69 -6.46 -1.03
C LYS A 6 -5.42 -6.81 -1.82
N SER A 7 -4.32 -7.08 -1.10
CA SER A 7 -3.14 -7.66 -1.75
C SER A 7 -3.43 -9.10 -2.15
N VAL A 8 -3.12 -9.43 -3.41
CA VAL A 8 -3.17 -10.80 -3.93
C VAL A 8 -1.82 -11.50 -3.83
N GLY A 9 -0.77 -10.76 -3.44
CA GLY A 9 0.57 -11.27 -3.20
C GLY A 9 1.67 -10.31 -3.67
N GLU A 10 2.89 -10.58 -3.19
CA GLU A 10 4.10 -9.92 -3.64
C GLU A 10 4.42 -10.34 -5.09
N VAL A 11 4.75 -9.36 -5.93
CA VAL A 11 5.04 -9.53 -7.36
C VAL A 11 6.39 -8.92 -7.76
N GLY A 12 7.20 -8.50 -6.79
CA GLY A 12 8.55 -8.00 -6.99
C GLY A 12 9.01 -7.05 -5.89
N GLU A 13 10.13 -6.37 -6.14
CA GLU A 13 10.68 -5.33 -5.29
C GLU A 13 11.15 -4.13 -6.14
N THR A 14 11.13 -2.94 -5.54
CA THR A 14 11.73 -1.71 -6.06
C THR A 14 12.63 -1.08 -5.00
N THR A 15 13.29 0.02 -5.32
CA THR A 15 14.14 0.77 -4.39
C THR A 15 13.64 2.20 -4.26
N ILE A 16 13.48 2.65 -3.01
CA ILE A 16 13.17 4.05 -2.69
C ILE A 16 14.00 4.48 -1.49
N TYR A 17 14.59 5.68 -1.57
CA TYR A 17 15.48 6.21 -0.52
C TYR A 17 16.62 5.24 -0.14
N CYS A 18 17.19 4.53 -1.12
CA CYS A 18 18.23 3.51 -0.95
C CYS A 18 17.79 2.28 -0.11
N SER A 19 16.50 2.12 0.17
CA SER A 19 15.92 0.95 0.83
C SER A 19 15.07 0.13 -0.13
N LYS A 20 15.10 -1.19 0.04
CA LYS A 20 14.21 -2.11 -0.68
C LYS A 20 12.76 -1.92 -0.22
N ALA A 21 11.86 -1.87 -1.19
CA ALA A 21 10.42 -1.80 -1.02
C ALA A 21 9.79 -2.97 -1.79
N ALA A 22 8.97 -3.76 -1.10
CA ALA A 22 8.27 -4.90 -1.68
C ALA A 22 7.05 -4.38 -2.45
N THR A 23 6.83 -4.92 -3.64
CA THR A 23 5.76 -4.53 -4.55
C THR A 23 4.70 -5.60 -4.55
N HIS A 24 3.48 -5.22 -4.17
CA HIS A 24 2.32 -6.09 -4.13
C HIS A 24 1.38 -5.81 -5.29
N LEU A 25 0.76 -6.87 -5.80
CA LEU A 25 -0.38 -6.72 -6.71
C LEU A 25 -1.64 -6.58 -5.86
N VAL A 26 -2.38 -5.51 -6.08
CA VAL A 26 -3.57 -5.16 -5.32
C VAL A 26 -4.79 -5.24 -6.23
N GLU A 27 -5.75 -6.07 -5.84
CA GLU A 27 -7.08 -6.06 -6.42
C GLU A 27 -7.85 -4.85 -5.87
N VAL A 28 -8.29 -3.97 -6.76
CA VAL A 28 -8.99 -2.73 -6.39
C VAL A 28 -10.49 -3.02 -6.32
N GLU A 29 -11.06 -2.88 -5.13
CA GLU A 29 -12.50 -3.00 -4.91
C GLU A 29 -13.22 -1.67 -5.20
N GLN A 30 -12.68 -0.57 -4.65
CA GLN A 30 -13.28 0.76 -4.78
C GLN A 30 -12.20 1.85 -4.70
N VAL A 31 -12.29 2.86 -5.55
CA VAL A 31 -11.45 4.06 -5.44
C VAL A 31 -12.22 5.16 -4.71
N LEU A 32 -11.65 5.66 -3.62
CA LEU A 32 -12.24 6.74 -2.82
C LEU A 32 -11.70 8.12 -3.23
N LYS A 33 -10.45 8.18 -3.74
CA LYS A 33 -9.83 9.42 -4.23
C LYS A 33 -8.70 9.14 -5.22
N GLY A 34 -8.71 9.81 -6.37
CA GLY A 34 -7.69 9.73 -7.43
C GLY A 34 -8.05 8.74 -8.53
N GLU A 35 -7.11 8.49 -9.44
CA GLU A 35 -7.34 7.68 -10.66
C GLU A 35 -6.17 6.69 -10.86
N PRO A 36 -6.30 5.42 -10.42
CA PRO A 36 -5.25 4.40 -10.59
C PRO A 36 -5.13 3.87 -12.03
N GLY A 37 -6.16 4.05 -12.85
CA GLY A 37 -6.38 3.28 -14.08
C GLY A 37 -7.30 2.08 -13.85
N GLU A 38 -7.38 1.20 -14.84
CA GLU A 38 -8.21 -0.01 -14.79
C GLU A 38 -7.41 -1.24 -14.31
N GLY A 39 -8.09 -2.16 -13.63
CA GLY A 39 -7.53 -3.45 -13.21
C GLY A 39 -6.74 -3.41 -11.91
N ASN A 40 -5.91 -4.45 -11.71
CA ASN A 40 -5.09 -4.59 -10.52
C ASN A 40 -3.94 -3.59 -10.53
N LEU A 41 -3.58 -3.10 -9.34
CA LEU A 41 -2.57 -2.08 -9.16
C LEU A 41 -1.30 -2.67 -8.54
N ARG A 42 -0.13 -2.32 -9.08
CA ARG A 42 1.15 -2.58 -8.40
C ARG A 42 1.42 -1.44 -7.43
N ILE A 43 1.51 -1.75 -6.14
CA ILE A 43 1.80 -0.79 -5.07
C ILE A 43 2.98 -1.30 -4.26
N SER A 44 3.97 -0.46 -4.05
CA SER A 44 5.13 -0.78 -3.22
C SER A 44 4.92 -0.26 -1.79
N SER A 45 5.23 -1.09 -0.80
CA SER A 45 5.18 -0.67 0.61
C SER A 45 6.32 0.29 0.91
N MET A 46 6.00 1.47 1.43
CA MET A 46 6.98 2.45 1.85
C MET A 46 7.84 1.86 2.98
N PRO A 47 9.16 1.72 2.79
CA PRO A 47 10.03 1.21 3.85
C PRO A 47 10.24 2.25 4.95
N GLN A 48 10.49 1.80 6.17
CA GLN A 48 10.99 2.66 7.24
C GLN A 48 12.45 3.03 6.96
N THR A 49 12.70 4.28 6.57
CA THR A 49 14.03 4.75 6.16
C THR A 49 14.70 5.64 7.20
N CYS A 50 13.94 6.23 8.12
CA CYS A 50 14.47 7.16 9.14
C CYS A 50 15.13 6.46 10.33
N SER A 51 14.89 5.16 10.54
CA SER A 51 15.33 4.42 11.73
C SER A 51 16.64 3.66 11.58
N GLY A 52 17.22 3.60 10.37
CA GLY A 52 18.47 2.84 10.10
C GLY A 52 18.36 1.32 10.33
N SER A 53 17.13 0.81 10.45
CA SER A 53 16.79 -0.59 10.74
C SER A 53 16.28 -1.32 9.49
N GLU A 54 15.83 -2.57 9.65
CA GLU A 54 15.11 -3.31 8.61
C GLU A 54 13.95 -2.49 8.02
N SER A 55 13.66 -2.71 6.72
CA SER A 55 12.66 -1.94 5.96
C SER A 55 11.27 -1.93 6.61
N TYR A 56 10.92 -2.97 7.38
CA TYR A 56 9.61 -3.10 8.02
C TYR A 56 9.71 -3.71 9.43
N LEU A 57 9.92 -2.90 10.48
CA LEU A 57 10.03 -3.41 11.86
C LEU A 57 8.78 -4.18 12.32
N ASP A 58 7.60 -3.76 11.88
CA ASP A 58 6.31 -4.36 12.24
C ASP A 58 5.75 -5.29 11.13
N GLY A 59 6.58 -5.64 10.15
CA GLY A 59 6.17 -6.38 8.95
C GLY A 59 5.65 -5.48 7.83
N ASP A 60 5.60 -6.03 6.61
CA ASP A 60 5.12 -5.30 5.45
C ASP A 60 3.60 -5.05 5.56
N PRO A 61 3.15 -3.78 5.53
CA PRO A 61 1.74 -3.45 5.69
C PRO A 61 0.82 -3.96 4.55
N LEU A 62 1.38 -4.26 3.37
CA LEU A 62 0.65 -4.87 2.24
C LEU A 62 0.74 -6.39 2.21
N ASP A 63 1.55 -7.01 3.08
CA ASP A 63 1.56 -8.47 3.26
C ASP A 63 0.34 -8.93 4.08
N THR A 64 -0.83 -8.75 3.49
CA THR A 64 -2.11 -9.12 4.08
C THR A 64 -3.11 -9.54 3.01
N SER A 65 -3.85 -10.61 3.30
CA SER A 65 -4.97 -11.06 2.48
C SER A 65 -6.30 -10.44 2.93
N GLN A 66 -6.27 -9.50 3.88
CA GLN A 66 -7.46 -8.82 4.38
C GLN A 66 -7.85 -7.63 3.51
N ARG A 67 -9.12 -7.25 3.59
CA ARG A 67 -9.63 -6.02 2.98
C ARG A 67 -9.13 -4.81 3.77
N VAL A 68 -8.53 -3.85 3.07
CA VAL A 68 -7.85 -2.69 3.67
C VAL A 68 -8.16 -1.41 2.90
N ILE A 69 -8.02 -0.27 3.57
CA ILE A 69 -7.89 1.04 2.91
C ILE A 69 -6.41 1.29 2.65
N ILE A 70 -6.05 1.62 1.41
CA ILE A 70 -4.69 1.93 1.01
C ILE A 70 -4.62 3.41 0.62
N ILE A 71 -3.72 4.13 1.29
CA ILE A 71 -3.38 5.52 1.00
C ILE A 71 -2.04 5.51 0.28
N ALA A 72 -2.07 5.79 -1.02
CA ALA A 72 -0.91 5.70 -1.89
C ALA A 72 -0.56 7.05 -2.53
N THR A 73 0.72 7.23 -2.85
CA THR A 73 1.26 8.37 -3.60
C THR A 73 2.08 7.87 -4.78
N LYS A 74 2.21 8.70 -5.81
CA LYS A 74 2.99 8.37 -7.00
C LYS A 74 4.37 9.02 -6.91
N GLN A 75 5.44 8.23 -7.03
CA GLN A 75 6.82 8.71 -7.05
C GLN A 75 7.57 8.03 -8.20
N GLY A 76 8.22 8.82 -9.06
CA GLY A 76 8.95 8.27 -10.21
C GLY A 76 8.09 7.46 -11.20
N GLY A 77 6.76 7.63 -11.18
CA GLY A 77 5.83 6.85 -12.00
C GLY A 77 5.26 5.61 -11.31
N GLU A 78 5.81 5.19 -10.18
CA GLU A 78 5.36 4.03 -9.40
C GLU A 78 4.47 4.46 -8.23
N TRP A 79 3.60 3.56 -7.78
CA TRP A 79 2.76 3.78 -6.59
C TRP A 79 3.45 3.25 -5.35
N PHE A 80 3.49 4.07 -4.31
CA PHE A 80 3.95 3.69 -2.98
C PHE A 80 2.86 3.94 -1.95
N THR A 81 2.81 3.16 -0.89
CA THR A 81 2.05 3.56 0.29
C THR A 81 2.58 4.92 0.79
N MET A 82 1.70 5.78 1.33
CA MET A 82 2.07 7.16 1.65
C MET A 82 3.12 7.22 2.77
N THR A 83 2.98 6.35 3.77
CA THR A 83 3.91 6.20 4.89
C THR A 83 4.07 4.72 5.24
N PRO A 84 5.14 4.32 5.94
CA PRO A 84 5.37 2.91 6.27
C PRO A 84 4.26 2.29 7.12
N ALA A 85 3.76 3.00 8.14
CA ALA A 85 2.81 2.45 9.11
C ALA A 85 1.36 2.89 8.89
N GLN A 86 1.11 4.00 8.20
CA GLN A 86 -0.23 4.59 8.05
C GLN A 86 -0.72 4.61 6.60
N GLY A 87 0.07 4.07 5.68
CA GLY A 87 -0.33 3.93 4.28
C GLY A 87 -1.31 2.80 4.03
N VAL A 88 -1.55 1.91 5.01
CA VAL A 88 -2.53 0.82 4.96
C VAL A 88 -3.30 0.81 6.28
N LEU A 89 -4.63 0.80 6.19
CA LEU A 89 -5.51 0.77 7.35
C LEU A 89 -6.41 -0.48 7.27
N PRO A 90 -6.57 -1.25 8.37
CA PRO A 90 -7.53 -2.35 8.41
C PRO A 90 -8.93 -1.87 8.06
N PHE A 91 -9.61 -2.55 7.12
CA PHE A 91 -10.98 -2.23 6.75
C PHE A 91 -11.84 -3.47 6.50
N PRO A 92 -12.12 -4.25 7.58
CA PRO A 92 -12.92 -5.47 7.50
C PRO A 92 -14.29 -5.23 6.86
N GLN A 93 -14.84 -6.25 6.22
CA GLN A 93 -16.17 -6.18 5.64
C GLN A 93 -17.21 -5.79 6.69
N GLY A 94 -18.12 -4.87 6.33
CA GLY A 94 -19.13 -4.32 7.23
C GLY A 94 -18.66 -3.12 8.07
N SER A 95 -17.38 -2.74 8.00
CA SER A 95 -16.89 -1.51 8.63
C SER A 95 -17.42 -0.27 7.89
N GLY A 96 -17.84 0.76 8.64
CA GLY A 96 -18.14 2.07 8.08
C GLY A 96 -16.86 2.82 7.72
N LEU A 97 -16.89 3.65 6.68
CA LEU A 97 -15.73 4.47 6.31
C LEU A 97 -15.27 5.31 7.51
N PRO A 98 -13.96 5.41 7.77
CA PRO A 98 -13.42 6.12 8.94
C PRO A 98 -13.44 7.66 8.77
N PHE A 99 -14.14 8.17 7.76
CA PHE A 99 -14.28 9.59 7.44
C PHE A 99 -15.67 9.83 6.82
N HIS A 100 -16.23 11.00 7.11
CA HIS A 100 -17.54 11.46 6.64
C HIS A 100 -17.38 12.71 5.78
#